data_AF-A0AA35WGR9-F1
#
_entry.id   AF-A0AA35WGR9-F1
#
_cell.length_a   1.000
_cell.length_b   1.000
_cell.length_c   1.000
_cell.angle_alpha   90.00
_cell.angle_beta   90.00
_cell.angle_gamma   90.00
#
_symmetry.space_group_name_H-M   'P 1'
#
loop_
_entity.id
_entity.type
_entity.pdbx_description
1 polymer ?
#
loop_
_entity_poly.entity_id
_entity_poly.type
_entity_poly.pdbx_seq_one_letter_code
_entity_poly.pdbx_strand_id
1 'polypeptide(L)'
;MSLIEQPPRYMENPGRSGAKLFVSYNRKLVIKSITSEEVALVHQILQPYHAHAVTTEGKTLLPHYLGMYRLTVNNTETYWIVMRNVLSSSVTIHRKFDLKGSTVDRAATHKEKVEFR
;
A
#
# COMPACT_ATOMS: atom_id res chain seq x y z
N MET A 1 17.37 -6.44 7.09
CA MET A 1 16.43 -5.36 6.74
C MET A 1 15.37 -5.82 5.73
N SER A 2 14.08 -5.47 5.96
CA SER A 2 12.90 -6.01 5.23
C SER A 2 12.89 -5.80 3.70
N LEU A 3 13.48 -4.71 3.19
CA LEU A 3 13.42 -4.36 1.76
C LEU A 3 14.60 -4.84 0.91
N ILE A 4 15.71 -5.24 1.54
CA ILE A 4 16.99 -5.47 0.83
C ILE A 4 17.52 -6.90 0.95
N GLU A 5 17.06 -7.68 1.93
CA GLU A 5 17.51 -9.07 2.09
C GLU A 5 17.03 -9.97 0.94
N GLN A 6 15.83 -9.72 0.45
CA GLN A 6 15.25 -10.41 -0.70
C GLN A 6 14.37 -9.44 -1.50
N PRO A 7 14.25 -9.65 -2.83
CA PRO A 7 13.37 -8.83 -3.66
C PRO A 7 11.92 -8.83 -3.15
N PRO A 8 11.25 -7.66 -3.10
CA PRO A 8 9.81 -7.60 -2.85
C PRO A 8 9.02 -8.40 -3.89
N ARG A 9 7.95 -9.05 -3.44
CA ARG A 9 7.08 -9.86 -4.31
C ARG A 9 5.96 -8.99 -4.87
N TYR A 10 5.73 -9.08 -6.17
CA TYR A 10 4.61 -8.41 -6.83
C TYR A 10 3.27 -9.03 -6.39
N MET A 11 2.23 -8.20 -6.28
CA MET A 11 0.86 -8.63 -5.99
C MET A 11 0.02 -8.48 -7.25
N GLU A 12 -0.52 -9.58 -7.79
CA GLU A 12 -1.19 -9.64 -9.11
C GLU A 12 -2.57 -8.97 -9.17
N ASN A 13 -2.91 -8.14 -8.17
CA ASN A 13 -4.22 -7.51 -8.06
C ASN A 13 -4.08 -6.02 -7.68
N PRO A 14 -3.82 -5.13 -8.66
CA PRO A 14 -3.49 -3.72 -8.42
C PRO A 14 -4.68 -2.86 -7.95
N GLY A 15 -5.88 -3.46 -7.82
CA GLY A 15 -7.12 -2.73 -7.63
C GLY A 15 -7.46 -1.86 -8.86
N ARG A 16 -8.53 -1.08 -8.77
CA ARG A 16 -9.02 -0.24 -9.88
C ARG A 16 -8.05 0.86 -10.32
N SER A 17 -7.13 1.29 -9.44
CA SER A 17 -6.22 2.40 -9.73
C SER A 17 -5.06 2.00 -10.66
N GLY A 18 -4.90 0.72 -11.00
CA GLY A 18 -3.77 0.23 -11.79
C GLY A 18 -2.41 0.38 -11.08
N ALA A 19 -2.42 0.66 -9.77
CA ALA A 19 -1.20 0.87 -9.00
C ALA A 19 -0.48 -0.46 -8.78
N LYS A 20 0.80 -0.52 -9.12
CA LYS A 20 1.66 -1.67 -8.82
C LYS A 20 1.83 -1.78 -7.31
N LEU A 21 1.57 -2.96 -6.77
CA LEU A 21 1.74 -3.27 -5.36
C LEU A 21 2.78 -4.38 -5.20
N PHE A 22 3.70 -4.18 -4.27
CA PHE A 22 4.66 -5.17 -3.84
C PHE A 22 4.57 -5.35 -2.34
N VAL A 23 4.92 -6.55 -1.88
CA VAL A 23 5.05 -6.86 -0.46
C VAL A 23 6.49 -7.27 -0.18
N SER A 24 7.07 -6.79 0.92
CA SER A 24 8.41 -7.20 1.33
C SER A 24 8.45 -8.71 1.63
N TYR A 25 9.64 -9.33 1.58
CA TYR A 25 9.77 -10.78 1.69
C TYR A 25 9.17 -11.34 2.99
N ASN A 26 9.33 -10.61 4.11
CA ASN A 26 8.77 -10.97 5.40
C ASN A 26 7.36 -10.42 5.64
N ARG A 27 6.72 -9.87 4.60
CA ARG A 27 5.34 -9.38 4.60
C ARG A 27 5.05 -8.25 5.58
N LYS A 28 6.07 -7.59 6.13
CA LYS A 28 5.90 -6.48 7.07
C LYS A 28 5.59 -5.15 6.39
N LEU A 29 5.98 -5.00 5.12
CA LEU A 29 5.89 -3.76 4.37
C LEU A 29 5.14 -3.97 3.05
N VAL A 30 4.43 -2.93 2.64
CA VAL A 30 3.83 -2.81 1.30
C VAL A 30 4.53 -1.64 0.59
N ILE A 31 4.86 -1.84 -0.67
CA ILE A 31 5.39 -0.82 -1.57
C ILE A 31 4.34 -0.59 -2.67
N LYS A 32 3.83 0.63 -2.78
CA LYS A 32 2.80 1.00 -3.76
C LYS A 32 3.38 2.03 -4.73
N SER A 33 3.16 1.84 -6.04
CA SER A 33 3.42 2.90 -7.02
C SER A 33 2.40 4.01 -6.87
N ILE A 34 2.86 5.25 -6.94
CA ILE A 34 1.99 6.43 -6.87
C ILE A 34 2.22 7.34 -8.08
N THR A 35 1.24 8.16 -8.41
CA THR A 35 1.36 9.17 -9.48
C THR A 35 2.04 10.45 -8.96
N SER A 36 2.45 11.34 -9.87
CA SER A 36 2.96 12.68 -9.53
C SER A 36 1.96 13.50 -8.72
N GLU A 37 0.66 13.36 -9.01
CA GLU A 37 -0.42 14.04 -8.31
C GLU A 37 -0.59 13.49 -6.89
N GLU A 38 -0.50 12.17 -6.71
CA GLU A 38 -0.47 11.54 -5.39
C GLU A 38 0.78 11.97 -4.59
N VAL A 39 1.95 12.16 -5.23
CA VAL A 39 3.14 12.72 -4.57
C VAL A 39 2.88 14.13 -4.06
N ALA A 40 2.27 15.00 -4.88
CA ALA A 40 1.92 16.36 -4.46
C ALA A 40 0.93 16.35 -3.29
N LEU A 41 -0.08 15.47 -3.34
CA LEU A 41 -1.03 15.29 -2.26
C LEU A 41 -0.35 14.82 -0.96
N VAL A 42 0.56 13.84 -1.04
CA VAL A 42 1.31 13.35 0.13
C VAL A 42 2.10 14.49 0.78
N HIS A 43 2.77 15.35 -0.02
CA HIS A 43 3.46 16.52 0.52
C HIS A 43 2.50 17.52 1.18
N GLN A 44 1.34 17.77 0.57
CA GLN A 44 0.32 18.66 1.13
C GLN A 44 -0.20 18.17 2.48
N ILE A 45 -0.37 16.85 2.65
CA ILE A 45 -0.88 16.27 3.90
C ILE A 45 0.22 15.88 4.90
N LEU A 46 1.51 16.01 4.56
CA LEU A 46 2.60 15.44 5.37
C LEU A 46 2.63 16.02 6.79
N GLN A 47 2.52 17.35 6.90
CA GLN A 47 2.49 18.03 8.20
C GLN A 47 1.27 17.65 9.05
N PRO A 48 0.02 17.75 8.56
CA PRO A 48 -1.14 17.34 9.36
C PRO A 48 -1.17 15.82 9.63
N TYR A 49 -0.70 14.98 8.70
CA TYR A 49 -0.54 13.54 8.93
C TYR A 49 0.45 13.27 10.08
N HIS A 50 1.60 13.95 10.10
CA HIS A 50 2.56 13.81 11.19
C HIS A 50 1.97 14.27 12.53
N ALA A 51 1.30 15.42 12.57
CA ALA A 51 0.63 15.90 13.78
C ALA A 51 -0.38 14.88 14.30
N HIS A 52 -1.21 14.30 13.43
CA HIS A 52 -2.16 13.24 13.77
C HIS A 52 -1.46 11.97 14.28
N ALA A 53 -0.36 11.55 13.64
CA ALA A 53 0.40 10.40 14.08
C ALA A 53 0.99 10.62 15.48
N VAL A 54 1.47 11.82 15.81
CA VAL A 54 1.96 12.15 17.15
C VAL A 54 0.83 12.17 18.17
N THR A 55 -0.28 12.87 17.90
CA THR A 55 -1.39 13.00 18.85
C THR A 55 -2.08 11.67 19.15
N THR A 56 -2.07 10.75 18.20
CA THR A 56 -2.59 9.38 18.38
C THR A 56 -1.56 8.40 18.92
N GLU A 57 -0.32 8.82 19.18
CA GLU A 57 0.81 7.94 19.53
C GLU A 57 1.00 6.79 18.51
N GLY A 58 0.70 7.06 17.24
CA GLY A 58 0.70 6.07 16.16
C GLY A 58 -0.44 5.05 16.22
N LYS A 59 -1.41 5.18 17.15
CA LYS A 59 -2.61 4.34 17.24
C LYS A 59 -3.69 4.87 16.28
N THR A 60 -3.46 4.69 14.99
CA THR A 60 -4.34 5.15 13.92
C THR A 60 -4.63 4.04 12.92
N LEU A 61 -5.76 4.15 12.23
CA LEU A 61 -6.11 3.26 11.10
C LEU A 61 -5.63 3.80 9.75
N LEU A 62 -5.05 5.01 9.73
CA LEU A 62 -4.43 5.56 8.53
C LEU A 62 -3.20 4.72 8.13
N PRO A 63 -2.79 4.74 6.85
CA PRO A 63 -1.56 4.06 6.44
C PRO A 63 -0.36 4.61 7.21
N HIS A 64 0.49 3.72 7.74
CA HIS A 64 1.75 4.14 8.36
C HIS A 64 2.79 4.31 7.26
N TYR A 65 2.92 5.53 6.72
CA TYR A 65 3.95 5.86 5.74
C TYR A 65 5.34 5.83 6.39
N LEU A 66 6.27 5.15 5.74
CA LEU A 66 7.65 4.94 6.23
C LEU A 66 8.70 5.54 5.30
N GLY A 67 8.35 5.80 4.05
CA GLY A 67 9.23 6.44 3.09
C GLY A 67 8.51 6.67 1.76
N MET A 68 8.91 7.72 1.06
CA MET A 68 8.48 8.02 -0.30
C MET A 68 9.71 8.25 -1.16
N TYR A 69 9.75 7.62 -2.34
CA TYR A 69 10.93 7.56 -3.18
C TYR A 69 10.57 7.86 -4.62
N ARG A 70 11.46 8.58 -5.31
CA ARG A 70 11.49 8.67 -6.76
C ARG A 70 12.63 7.80 -7.27
N LEU A 71 12.33 6.92 -8.22
CA LEU A 71 13.32 6.11 -8.92
C LEU A 71 13.38 6.54 -10.38
N THR A 72 14.58 6.81 -10.87
CA THR A 72 14.82 7.13 -12.28
C THR A 72 15.67 6.03 -12.89
N VAL A 73 15.10 5.28 -13.83
CA VAL A 73 15.80 4.19 -14.55
C VAL A 73 15.61 4.43 -16.04
N ASN A 74 16.71 4.46 -16.80
CA ASN A 74 16.68 4.75 -18.24
C ASN A 74 15.84 6.00 -18.58
N ASN A 75 16.06 7.10 -17.84
CA ASN A 75 15.32 8.37 -17.93
C ASN A 75 13.81 8.28 -17.68
N THR A 76 13.31 7.15 -17.19
CA THR A 76 11.91 6.99 -16.81
C THR A 76 11.78 7.17 -15.31
N GLU A 77 11.01 8.18 -14.88
CA GLU A 77 10.71 8.40 -13.47
C GLU A 77 9.53 7.55 -13.02
N THR A 78 9.65 6.98 -11.81
CA THR A 78 8.55 6.31 -11.11
C THR A 78 8.56 6.73 -9.65
N TYR A 79 7.39 6.75 -9.03
CA TYR A 79 7.23 7.16 -7.63
C TYR A 79 6.64 6.03 -6.81
N TRP A 80 7.16 5.88 -5.59
CA TRP A 80 6.85 4.76 -4.72
C TRP A 80 6.68 5.25 -3.30
N ILE A 81 5.67 4.72 -2.61
CA ILE A 81 5.49 4.89 -1.18
C ILE A 81 5.62 3.54 -0.48
N VAL A 82 6.36 3.52 0.61
CA VAL A 82 6.54 2.36 1.48
C VAL A 82 5.72 2.59 2.74
N MET A 83 4.92 1.59 3.10
CA MET A 83 4.05 1.64 4.28
C MET A 83 4.02 0.31 5.01
N ARG A 84 3.63 0.32 6.29
CA ARG A 84 3.41 -0.90 7.07
C ARG A 84 2.28 -1.73 6.44
N ASN A 85 2.47 -3.04 6.37
CA ASN A 85 1.39 -3.94 5.97
C ASN A 85 0.34 -4.04 7.10
N VAL A 86 -0.92 -3.76 6.77
CA VAL A 86 -2.05 -3.90 7.70
C VAL A 86 -2.38 -5.36 7.95
N LEU A 87 -2.18 -6.22 6.94
CA LEU A 87 -2.36 -7.65 7.11
C LEU A 87 -1.17 -8.22 7.85
N SER A 88 -1.44 -8.98 8.91
CA SER A 88 -0.39 -9.58 9.71
C SER A 88 0.49 -10.50 8.86
N SER A 89 1.80 -10.42 9.10
CA SER A 89 2.80 -11.33 8.52
C SER A 89 2.88 -12.66 9.27
N SER A 90 2.31 -12.75 10.48
CA SER A 90 2.44 -13.90 11.38
C SER A 90 1.20 -14.77 11.49
N VAL A 91 0.07 -14.39 10.90
CA VAL A 91 -1.15 -15.19 10.90
C VAL A 91 -1.69 -15.45 9.51
N THR A 92 -2.33 -16.60 9.34
CA THR A 92 -2.99 -16.98 8.09
C THR A 92 -4.24 -16.12 7.88
N ILE A 93 -4.32 -15.47 6.72
CA ILE A 93 -5.47 -14.66 6.33
C ILE A 93 -6.41 -15.51 5.48
N HIS A 94 -7.52 -15.97 6.08
CA HIS A 94 -8.50 -16.82 5.42
C HIS A 94 -9.45 -16.05 4.49
N ARG A 95 -9.70 -14.77 4.78
CA ARG A 95 -10.61 -13.91 4.01
C ARG A 95 -10.11 -12.47 4.01
N LYS A 96 -10.39 -11.75 2.93
CA LYS A 96 -10.06 -10.32 2.77
C LYS A 96 -11.29 -9.57 2.27
N PHE A 97 -11.44 -8.32 2.71
CA PHE A 97 -12.54 -7.44 2.31
C PHE A 97 -11.97 -6.04 2.01
N ASP A 98 -12.46 -5.41 0.94
CA ASP A 98 -12.27 -3.99 0.68
C ASP A 98 -13.63 -3.28 0.85
N LEU A 99 -13.78 -2.55 1.96
CA LEU A 99 -15.04 -1.92 2.35
C LEU A 99 -14.96 -0.41 2.10
N LYS A 100 -15.95 0.13 1.39
CA LYS A 100 -16.00 1.56 1.01
C LYS A 100 -17.31 2.26 1.36
N GLY A 101 -18.28 1.56 1.97
CA GLY A 101 -19.55 2.13 2.45
C GLY A 101 -20.63 2.44 1.38
N SER A 102 -20.27 2.64 0.11
CA SER A 102 -21.27 2.77 -0.97
C SER A 102 -21.79 1.40 -1.43
N THR A 103 -22.85 1.36 -2.25
CA THR A 103 -23.45 0.09 -2.74
C THR A 103 -23.13 -0.24 -4.21
N VAL A 104 -22.88 0.78 -5.03
CA VAL A 104 -22.51 0.59 -6.44
C VAL A 104 -21.11 -0.04 -6.53
N ASP A 105 -20.96 -1.04 -7.39
CA ASP A 105 -19.66 -1.61 -7.76
C ASP A 105 -18.86 -2.22 -6.60
N ARG A 106 -19.56 -2.87 -5.66
CA ARG A 106 -18.99 -3.47 -4.43
C ARG A 106 -18.93 -4.99 -4.40
N ALA A 107 -18.92 -5.63 -5.57
CA ALA A 107 -18.71 -7.07 -5.67
C ALA A 107 -17.30 -7.36 -6.22
N ALA A 108 -16.62 -8.31 -5.58
CA ALA A 108 -15.42 -8.90 -6.18
C ALA A 108 -15.78 -9.55 -7.53
N THR A 109 -14.89 -9.39 -8.49
CA THR A 109 -14.96 -10.07 -9.79
C THR A 109 -14.90 -11.59 -9.59
N HIS A 110 -15.32 -12.36 -10.60
CA HIS A 110 -15.22 -13.81 -10.55
C HIS A 110 -13.77 -14.27 -10.35
N LYS A 111 -12.81 -13.62 -11.04
CA LYS A 111 -11.37 -13.88 -10.91
C LYS A 111 -10.89 -13.70 -9.47
N GLU A 112 -11.22 -12.57 -8.84
CA GLU A 112 -10.85 -12.29 -7.45
C GLU A 112 -11.46 -13.29 -6.46
N LYS A 113 -12.69 -13.76 -6.70
CA LYS A 113 -13.35 -14.75 -5.83
C LYS A 113 -12.70 -16.13 -5.86
N VAL A 114 -12.12 -16.52 -6.99
CA VAL A 114 -11.43 -17.82 -7.15
C VAL A 114 -10.04 -17.77 -6.51
N GLU A 115 -9.35 -16.63 -6.59
CA GLU A 115 -8.00 -16.44 -6.05
C GLU A 115 -7.96 -16.49 -4.50
N PHE A 116 -9.03 -16.06 -3.84
CA PHE A 116 -9.14 -16.01 -2.37
C PHE A 116 -10.09 -17.07 -1.77
N ARG A 117 -10.32 -18.17 -2.49
CA ARG A 117 -11.07 -19.34 -2.00
C ARG A 117 -10.21 -20.34 -1.25
#